data_AF-A0A8C0IQD9-F1
#
_entry.id   AF-A0A8C0IQD9-F1
#
_cell.length_a   1.000
_cell.length_b   1.000
_cell.length_c   1.000
_cell.angle_alpha   90.00
_cell.angle_beta   90.00
_cell.angle_gamma   90.00
#
_symmetry.space_group_name_H-M   'P 1'
#
loop_
_entity.id
_entity.type
_entity.pdbx_description
1 polymer ?
#
loop_
_entity_poly.entity_id
_entity_poly.type
_entity_poly.pdbx_seq_one_letter_code
_entity_poly.pdbx_strand_id
1 'polypeptide(L)'
;SPPEDPEESEPPQGAAASMSAIGQLELVRGGPLFRPLSAEDEEQQPDEIESLCMSCYRNGGDPGLLLTKIPSFKEIIHQPFTCSSSWRRPTLRSSTVGGSRSRGDMNREVVKTDCATARIPELDFEIPAFSQKGALTTIEGIIDRAVAGLEQDQPVRRAADKDVAGKIDEFIGKLKQLKEVDSSFTFIIDDPSGNSFVENPCAPQKDDALVVTHYRRTAQQDAMLGLEAEETDENPADSVEDLRNEVLQFNTNCPECNAPANTNMKLVQIPHFKEVIIMATNCEACGHRTNEVKSGGAIEPLGTRITLHVTDPSDMTRDVLKSETCSVEIPELEFELGMGALGGKFTTLEGLLKDIQDLIVKNPFTLGDSSTPSRVEKLQEFGRKVYQIMEGHMEAHFILDDPAGNSYLQNIYAPEEDPELKVEHYERTFAQNEDLGLNDMRTEGYETGLTSER
;
A
#
# COMPACT_ATOMS: atom_id res chain seq x y z
N SER A 1 62.75 27.99 -16.40
CA SER A 1 61.93 27.78 -15.21
C SER A 1 60.63 28.52 -15.42
N PRO A 2 59.49 27.94 -15.01
CA PRO A 2 58.34 27.59 -15.86
C PRO A 2 57.42 28.78 -16.22
N PRO A 3 56.40 28.55 -17.09
CA PRO A 3 55.51 29.59 -17.61
C PRO A 3 54.48 30.03 -16.56
N GLU A 4 54.08 31.30 -16.65
CA GLU A 4 52.89 31.83 -15.98
C GLU A 4 51.66 31.46 -16.83
N ASP A 5 50.72 30.77 -16.21
CA ASP A 5 49.43 30.37 -16.79
C ASP A 5 48.59 31.60 -17.17
N PRO A 6 47.89 31.58 -18.32
CA PRO A 6 46.91 32.61 -18.65
C PRO A 6 45.60 32.37 -17.89
N GLU A 7 45.09 33.41 -17.23
CA GLU A 7 43.70 33.47 -16.76
C GLU A 7 42.74 33.33 -17.96
N GLU A 8 42.17 32.12 -18.11
CA GLU A 8 41.00 31.91 -18.96
C GLU A 8 39.77 32.58 -18.29
N SER A 9 39.21 33.53 -19.02
CA SER A 9 37.93 34.14 -18.74
C SER A 9 36.82 33.25 -19.29
N GLU A 10 36.07 32.59 -18.40
CA GLU A 10 34.84 31.90 -18.79
C GLU A 10 33.70 32.89 -19.08
N PRO A 11 32.85 32.61 -20.09
CA PRO A 11 31.70 33.45 -20.44
C PRO A 11 30.51 33.20 -19.49
N PRO A 12 29.53 34.12 -19.41
CA PRO A 12 28.39 33.96 -18.52
C PRO A 12 27.47 32.85 -19.04
N GLN A 13 27.36 31.75 -18.30
CA GLN A 13 26.34 30.73 -18.55
C GLN A 13 24.98 31.22 -18.04
N GLY A 14 24.25 31.90 -18.92
CA GLY A 14 22.80 31.96 -18.87
C GLY A 14 22.23 30.76 -19.63
N ALA A 15 21.69 29.79 -18.90
CA ALA A 15 20.81 28.76 -19.45
C ALA A 15 19.81 28.34 -18.37
N ALA A 16 18.67 29.03 -18.36
CA ALA A 16 17.51 28.66 -17.56
C ALA A 16 16.88 27.39 -18.16
N ALA A 17 16.95 26.28 -17.43
CA ALA A 17 16.07 25.13 -17.61
C ALA A 17 15.07 25.13 -16.46
N SER A 18 13.83 25.54 -16.73
CA SER A 18 12.73 25.49 -15.78
C SER A 18 12.30 24.03 -15.58
N MET A 19 12.93 23.33 -14.65
CA MET A 19 12.40 22.08 -14.12
C MET A 19 11.26 22.40 -13.14
N SER A 20 10.17 21.63 -13.20
CA SER A 20 9.11 21.73 -12.21
C SER A 20 9.67 21.44 -10.80
N ALA A 21 9.15 22.12 -9.78
CA ALA A 21 9.55 21.92 -8.37
C ALA A 21 9.42 20.44 -7.92
N ILE A 22 8.48 19.70 -8.50
CA ILE A 22 8.27 18.25 -8.25
C ILE A 22 9.44 17.42 -8.79
N GLY A 23 9.94 17.74 -9.99
CA GLY A 23 11.10 17.06 -10.58
C GLY A 23 12.41 17.35 -9.82
N GLN A 24 12.51 18.49 -9.15
CA GLN A 24 13.63 18.78 -8.26
C GLN A 24 13.57 17.96 -6.95
N LEU A 25 12.37 17.67 -6.42
CA LEU A 25 12.20 16.88 -5.20
C LEU A 25 12.55 15.39 -5.37
N GLU A 26 12.20 14.77 -6.52
CA GLU A 26 12.57 13.37 -6.80
C GLU A 26 14.09 13.19 -6.98
N LEU A 27 14.76 14.16 -7.63
CA LEU A 27 16.21 14.15 -7.87
C LEU A 27 17.05 14.34 -6.59
N VAL A 28 16.51 15.04 -5.58
CA VAL A 28 17.20 15.29 -4.31
C VAL A 28 17.19 14.06 -3.38
N ARG A 29 16.17 13.19 -3.47
CA ARG A 29 15.97 12.09 -2.50
C ARG A 29 16.20 10.67 -3.03
N GLY A 30 16.18 10.44 -4.35
CA GLY A 30 16.40 9.10 -4.90
C GLY A 30 15.34 8.07 -4.46
N GLY A 31 14.07 8.46 -4.34
CA GLY A 31 12.98 7.57 -3.93
C GLY A 31 11.56 8.15 -4.16
N PRO A 32 10.49 7.34 -4.00
CA PRO A 32 9.12 7.73 -4.29
C PRO A 32 8.55 8.75 -3.27
N LEU A 33 7.71 9.68 -3.77
CA LEU A 33 7.13 10.80 -3.00
C LEU A 33 6.17 10.38 -1.86
N PHE A 34 5.47 9.26 -2.03
CA PHE A 34 4.58 8.68 -1.02
C PHE A 34 5.19 7.43 -0.42
N ARG A 35 5.34 7.41 0.91
CA ARG A 35 5.86 6.24 1.63
C ARG A 35 4.72 5.41 2.23
N PRO A 36 4.77 4.06 2.14
CA PRO A 36 3.85 3.20 2.85
C PRO A 36 4.04 3.37 4.37
N LEU A 37 2.95 3.24 5.14
CA LEU A 37 3.04 3.11 6.59
C LEU A 37 3.72 1.79 6.93
N SER A 38 4.98 1.83 7.36
CA SER A 38 5.70 0.69 7.94
C SER A 38 6.04 0.99 9.40
N ALA A 39 5.89 0.00 10.26
CA ALA A 39 6.32 0.08 11.66
C ALA A 39 7.86 0.11 11.82
N GLU A 40 8.60 -0.14 10.73
CA GLU A 40 10.08 -0.17 10.70
C GLU A 40 10.70 1.14 10.17
N ASP A 41 9.90 2.07 9.64
CA ASP A 41 10.38 3.37 9.14
C ASP A 41 10.52 4.36 10.30
N GLU A 42 11.73 4.46 10.89
CA GLU A 42 11.96 5.26 12.10
C GLU A 42 11.81 6.79 11.90
N GLU A 43 11.85 7.33 10.67
CA GLU A 43 11.64 8.77 10.44
C GLU A 43 11.02 9.08 9.06
N GLN A 44 9.69 9.25 8.98
CA GLN A 44 9.09 9.99 7.86
C GLN A 44 9.34 11.49 8.08
N GLN A 45 10.28 12.07 7.34
CA GLN A 45 10.59 13.50 7.39
C GLN A 45 9.67 14.30 6.45
N PRO A 46 9.00 15.36 6.95
CA PRO A 46 8.10 16.18 6.15
C PRO A 46 8.82 16.90 5.00
N ASP A 47 8.14 17.11 3.88
CA ASP A 47 8.64 17.90 2.76
C ASP A 47 8.46 19.40 3.05
N GLU A 48 9.55 20.17 2.98
CA GLU A 48 9.55 21.61 3.26
C GLU A 48 9.06 22.41 2.04
N ILE A 49 8.08 23.29 2.23
CA ILE A 49 7.63 24.26 1.22
C ILE A 49 7.80 25.68 1.76
N GLU A 50 8.23 26.62 0.91
CA GLU A 50 8.22 28.04 1.26
C GLU A 50 6.78 28.53 1.48
N SER A 51 6.52 29.07 2.68
CA SER A 51 5.19 29.60 3.01
C SER A 51 5.28 30.99 3.60
N LEU A 52 4.23 31.77 3.40
CA LEU A 52 4.13 33.08 4.04
C LEU A 52 3.82 32.89 5.53
N CYS A 53 4.73 33.29 6.41
CA CYS A 53 4.46 33.29 7.84
C CYS A 53 3.45 34.39 8.16
N MET A 54 2.24 34.01 8.61
CA MET A 54 1.16 34.94 8.95
C MET A 54 1.47 35.84 10.15
N SER A 55 2.53 35.54 10.92
CA SER A 55 2.97 36.35 12.06
C SER A 55 3.99 37.42 11.69
N CYS A 56 4.85 37.18 10.70
CA CYS A 56 5.92 38.12 10.33
C CYS A 56 5.84 38.61 8.87
N TYR A 57 4.88 38.09 8.09
CA TYR A 57 4.64 38.40 6.67
C TYR A 57 5.88 38.27 5.79
N ARG A 58 6.84 37.45 6.22
CA ARG A 58 7.99 37.04 5.42
C ARG A 58 7.76 35.62 4.94
N ASN A 59 8.26 35.32 3.75
CA ASN A 59 8.39 33.94 3.30
C ASN A 59 9.40 33.26 4.24
N GLY A 60 8.97 32.20 4.92
CA GLY A 60 9.79 31.37 5.77
C GLY A 60 9.57 29.90 5.42
N GLY A 61 10.61 29.08 5.56
CA GLY A 61 10.47 27.63 5.56
C GLY A 61 9.74 27.22 6.83
N ASP A 62 8.55 26.65 6.66
CA ASP A 62 8.04 25.45 7.35
C ASP A 62 6.50 25.43 7.46
N PRO A 63 5.82 24.91 6.43
CA PRO A 63 4.77 23.92 6.59
C PRO A 63 5.29 22.62 5.97
N GLY A 64 5.78 21.73 6.82
CA GLY A 64 6.12 20.37 6.43
C GLY A 64 4.89 19.62 5.90
N LEU A 65 4.98 19.01 4.72
CA LEU A 65 3.98 18.08 4.21
C LEU A 65 4.44 16.66 4.49
N LEU A 66 3.70 15.92 5.31
CA LEU A 66 3.93 14.50 5.50
C LEU A 66 2.94 13.73 4.60
N LEU A 67 3.47 13.08 3.56
CA LEU A 67 2.70 12.32 2.58
C LEU A 67 2.76 10.84 2.90
N THR A 68 1.63 10.29 3.31
CA THR A 68 1.54 8.91 3.80
C THR A 68 0.53 8.11 2.97
N LYS A 69 0.95 6.95 2.46
CA LYS A 69 0.08 6.02 1.74
C LYS A 69 -0.40 4.91 2.67
N ILE A 70 -1.71 4.74 2.81
CA ILE A 70 -2.33 3.65 3.58
C ILE A 70 -2.80 2.56 2.60
N PRO A 71 -2.59 1.27 2.92
CA PRO A 71 -3.19 0.18 2.16
C PRO A 71 -4.72 0.31 2.09
N SER A 72 -5.28 -0.03 0.93
CA SER A 72 -6.71 -0.09 0.62
C SER A 72 -7.51 1.22 0.49
N PHE A 73 -7.17 2.38 1.08
CA PHE A 73 -7.77 3.69 0.70
C PHE A 73 -6.98 4.92 1.20
N LYS A 74 -7.11 6.03 0.46
CA LYS A 74 -6.77 7.45 0.73
C LYS A 74 -5.30 7.77 1.05
N GLU A 75 -4.72 8.66 0.23
CA GLU A 75 -3.50 9.40 0.56
C GLU A 75 -3.80 10.38 1.70
N ILE A 76 -3.00 10.34 2.77
CA ILE A 76 -3.10 11.31 3.86
C ILE A 76 -1.99 12.34 3.69
N ILE A 77 -2.41 13.60 3.60
CA ILE A 77 -1.52 14.75 3.69
C ILE A 77 -1.62 15.29 5.10
N HIS A 78 -0.61 14.99 5.93
CA HIS A 78 -0.46 15.59 7.24
C HIS A 78 0.25 16.94 7.08
N GLN A 79 -0.53 18.03 7.14
CA GLN A 79 0.00 19.38 7.38
C GLN A 79 -0.10 19.66 8.89
N PRO A 80 1.01 19.90 9.61
CA PRO A 80 0.94 20.34 11.00
C PRO A 80 0.44 21.79 11.05
N PHE A 81 -0.88 21.97 11.01
CA PHE A 81 -1.55 23.22 11.32
C PHE A 81 -2.84 22.93 12.11
N THR A 82 -2.91 23.42 13.34
CA THR A 82 -4.07 23.26 14.22
C THR A 82 -5.18 24.25 13.84
N CYS A 83 -6.26 23.75 13.25
CA CYS A 83 -7.52 24.49 13.16
C CYS A 83 -8.71 23.52 13.28
N SER A 84 -9.46 23.67 14.35
CA SER A 84 -10.64 22.89 14.71
C SER A 84 -11.84 23.27 13.81
N SER A 85 -12.05 22.58 12.69
CA SER A 85 -13.38 22.38 12.11
C SER A 85 -13.34 21.38 10.97
N SER A 86 -13.96 20.23 11.21
CA SER A 86 -14.03 19.08 10.31
C SER A 86 -15.29 19.16 9.45
N TRP A 87 -15.14 19.48 8.17
CA TRP A 87 -16.07 19.04 7.12
C TRP A 87 -15.40 19.08 5.75
N ARG A 88 -15.18 17.91 5.14
CA ARG A 88 -14.94 17.80 3.68
C ARG A 88 -15.79 16.65 3.13
N ARG A 89 -16.67 16.98 2.18
CA ARG A 89 -17.37 16.03 1.32
C ARG A 89 -16.61 15.95 -0.02
N PRO A 90 -16.42 14.77 -0.62
CA PRO A 90 -15.81 14.68 -1.95
C PRO A 90 -16.79 15.30 -2.96
N THR A 91 -16.36 16.34 -3.67
CA THR A 91 -17.17 17.00 -4.69
C THR A 91 -16.38 17.02 -6.00
N LEU A 92 -16.91 16.32 -7.01
CA LEU A 92 -16.25 16.05 -8.29
C LEU A 92 -16.26 17.25 -9.23
N ARG A 93 -15.22 17.48 -10.03
CA ARG A 93 -15.04 18.70 -10.82
C ARG A 93 -14.65 18.44 -12.29
N SER A 94 -15.50 18.86 -13.22
CA SER A 94 -15.13 19.16 -14.61
C SER A 94 -14.86 20.66 -14.74
N SER A 95 -13.77 21.03 -15.39
CA SER A 95 -13.40 22.43 -15.60
C SER A 95 -13.27 22.68 -17.09
N THR A 96 -14.11 23.57 -17.61
CA THR A 96 -14.09 24.05 -18.97
C THR A 96 -13.56 25.47 -18.97
N VAL A 97 -12.41 25.71 -19.58
CA VAL A 97 -11.98 27.07 -19.91
C VAL A 97 -12.70 27.47 -21.19
N GLY A 98 -13.79 28.23 -21.02
CA GLY A 98 -14.59 28.78 -22.10
C GLY A 98 -13.90 30.00 -22.70
N GLY A 99 -13.21 29.79 -23.82
CA GLY A 99 -12.58 30.84 -24.60
C GLY A 99 -11.31 31.37 -23.96
N SER A 100 -10.18 30.71 -24.21
CA SER A 100 -8.86 31.34 -24.07
C SER A 100 -8.83 32.54 -25.02
N ARG A 101 -9.11 33.73 -24.49
CA ARG A 101 -9.26 34.98 -25.26
C ARG A 101 -8.00 35.85 -25.15
N SER A 102 -7.12 35.53 -24.22
CA SER A 102 -5.93 36.31 -23.93
C SER A 102 -4.70 35.43 -23.76
N ARG A 103 -3.51 35.98 -24.03
CA ARG A 103 -2.24 35.31 -23.69
C ARG A 103 -2.11 35.00 -22.19
N GLY A 104 -2.85 35.69 -21.32
CA GLY A 104 -2.90 35.40 -19.90
C GLY A 104 -3.53 34.04 -19.59
N ASP A 105 -4.46 33.57 -20.42
CA ASP A 105 -5.11 32.28 -20.22
C ASP A 105 -4.15 31.10 -20.46
N MET A 106 -3.17 31.25 -21.34
CA MET A 106 -2.14 30.24 -21.62
C MET A 106 -1.26 29.93 -20.41
N ASN A 107 -1.08 30.93 -19.54
CA ASN A 107 -0.22 30.85 -18.36
C ASN A 107 -0.94 30.29 -17.13
N ARG A 108 -2.24 29.99 -17.22
CA ARG A 108 -2.99 29.42 -16.10
C ARG A 108 -2.35 28.11 -15.67
N GLU A 109 -2.09 27.97 -14.37
CA GLU A 109 -1.62 26.72 -13.80
C GLU A 109 -2.71 25.64 -13.90
N VAL A 110 -2.30 24.46 -14.32
CA VAL A 110 -3.15 23.30 -14.52
C VAL A 110 -2.54 22.11 -13.79
N VAL A 111 -3.28 21.55 -12.85
CA VAL A 111 -3.02 20.21 -12.31
C VAL A 111 -3.87 19.24 -13.10
N LYS A 112 -3.23 18.42 -13.93
CA LYS A 112 -3.89 17.33 -14.64
C LYS A 112 -3.58 16.03 -13.92
N THR A 113 -4.59 15.29 -13.50
CA THR A 113 -4.44 13.91 -12.99
C THR A 113 -4.32 12.90 -14.12
N ASP A 114 -3.90 11.68 -13.78
CA ASP A 114 -3.80 10.56 -14.72
C ASP A 114 -5.16 10.14 -15.30
N CYS A 115 -6.21 10.14 -14.48
CA CYS A 115 -7.58 9.82 -14.88
C CYS A 115 -8.31 10.97 -15.62
N ALA A 116 -7.68 12.13 -15.79
CA ALA A 116 -8.27 13.27 -16.47
C ALA A 116 -8.11 13.21 -18.00
N THR A 117 -9.21 13.48 -18.69
CA THR A 117 -9.25 13.65 -20.15
C THR A 117 -9.14 15.14 -20.48
N ALA A 118 -8.27 15.49 -21.44
CA ALA A 118 -8.12 16.87 -21.91
C ALA A 118 -8.57 16.97 -23.38
N ARG A 119 -9.40 17.97 -23.72
CA ARG A 119 -9.97 18.13 -25.07
C ARG A 119 -9.88 19.57 -25.57
N ILE A 120 -9.66 19.71 -26.87
CA ILE A 120 -9.83 20.94 -27.64
C ILE A 120 -10.81 20.64 -28.78
N PRO A 121 -12.12 20.85 -28.57
CA PRO A 121 -13.16 20.47 -29.52
C PRO A 121 -12.99 21.12 -30.90
N GLU A 122 -12.46 22.34 -30.98
CA GLU A 122 -12.27 23.06 -32.24
C GLU A 122 -11.24 22.40 -33.18
N LEU A 123 -10.35 21.56 -32.63
CA LEU A 123 -9.37 20.80 -33.40
C LEU A 123 -9.65 19.29 -33.40
N ASP A 124 -10.79 18.83 -32.85
CA ASP A 124 -11.04 17.41 -32.57
C ASP A 124 -9.85 16.74 -31.85
N PHE A 125 -9.21 17.48 -30.95
CA PHE A 125 -8.04 17.02 -30.21
C PHE A 125 -8.47 16.46 -28.86
N GLU A 126 -8.01 15.25 -28.53
CA GLU A 126 -8.26 14.59 -27.26
C GLU A 126 -7.02 13.89 -26.75
N ILE A 127 -6.70 14.11 -25.47
CA ILE A 127 -5.74 13.35 -24.68
C ILE A 127 -6.56 12.48 -23.72
N PRO A 128 -6.69 11.17 -23.98
CA PRO A 128 -7.52 10.29 -23.17
C PRO A 128 -6.95 10.09 -21.77
N ALA A 129 -7.81 9.65 -20.84
CA ALA A 129 -7.39 9.23 -19.50
C ALA A 129 -6.31 8.12 -19.55
N PHE A 130 -5.43 8.11 -18.56
CA PHE A 130 -4.28 7.21 -18.37
C PHE A 130 -3.22 7.21 -19.48
N SER A 131 -3.36 8.08 -20.50
CA SER A 131 -2.33 8.21 -21.54
C SER A 131 -1.09 8.96 -21.05
N GLN A 132 -1.24 9.77 -20.00
CA GLN A 132 -0.19 10.59 -19.41
C GLN A 132 -0.26 10.50 -17.88
N LYS A 133 0.90 10.51 -17.22
CA LYS A 133 0.97 10.63 -15.75
C LYS A 133 0.50 12.02 -15.30
N GLY A 134 0.06 12.09 -14.05
CA GLY A 134 -0.32 13.37 -13.43
C GLY A 134 0.80 14.40 -13.50
N ALA A 135 0.45 15.66 -13.78
CA ALA A 135 1.42 16.73 -13.96
C ALA A 135 0.84 18.09 -13.52
N LEU A 136 1.69 18.88 -12.85
CA LEU A 136 1.50 20.33 -12.69
C LEU A 136 2.17 21.03 -13.88
N THR A 137 1.38 21.76 -14.65
CA THR A 137 1.82 22.42 -15.89
C THR A 137 0.95 23.65 -16.15
N THR A 138 0.99 24.20 -17.36
CA THR A 138 0.12 25.29 -17.81
C THR A 138 -0.69 24.83 -19.02
N ILE A 139 -1.70 25.60 -19.43
CA ILE A 139 -2.43 25.32 -20.68
C ILE A 139 -1.46 25.27 -21.87
N GLU A 140 -0.52 26.23 -21.94
CA GLU A 140 0.56 26.21 -22.93
C GLU A 140 1.42 24.95 -22.84
N GLY A 141 1.83 24.55 -21.62
CA GLY A 141 2.66 23.39 -21.40
C GLY A 141 2.01 22.07 -21.87
N ILE A 142 0.68 21.95 -21.75
CA ILE A 142 -0.06 20.79 -22.28
C ILE A 142 -0.01 20.77 -23.81
N ILE A 143 -0.19 21.91 -24.46
CA ILE A 143 -0.13 22.04 -25.92
C ILE A 143 1.29 21.75 -26.43
N ASP A 144 2.31 22.31 -25.78
CA ASP A 144 3.72 22.08 -26.14
C ASP A 144 4.13 20.62 -25.98
N ARG A 145 3.68 19.96 -24.91
CA ARG A 145 3.91 18.53 -24.72
C ARG A 145 3.22 17.69 -25.80
N ALA A 146 1.99 18.05 -26.19
CA ALA A 146 1.29 17.37 -27.28
C ALA A 146 2.00 17.55 -28.63
N VAL A 147 2.47 18.78 -28.92
CA VAL A 147 3.26 19.10 -30.11
C VAL A 147 4.57 18.30 -30.13
N ALA A 148 5.32 18.30 -29.03
CA ALA A 148 6.58 17.58 -28.93
C ALA A 148 6.39 16.07 -29.11
N GLY A 149 5.35 15.49 -28.50
CA GLY A 149 5.02 14.06 -28.66
C GLY A 149 4.64 13.68 -30.10
N LEU A 150 3.95 14.56 -30.82
CA LEU A 150 3.65 14.35 -32.24
C LEU A 150 4.88 14.55 -33.14
N GLU A 151 5.73 15.53 -32.84
CA GLU A 151 6.90 15.92 -33.64
C GLU A 151 8.09 14.95 -33.51
N GLN A 152 8.28 14.34 -32.33
CA GLN A 152 9.42 13.46 -32.02
C GLN A 152 9.56 12.30 -33.03
N ASP A 153 8.46 11.65 -33.40
CA ASP A 153 8.47 10.49 -34.31
C ASP A 153 8.27 10.84 -35.78
N GLN A 154 8.12 12.12 -36.13
CA GLN A 154 7.93 12.54 -37.54
C GLN A 154 9.05 12.09 -38.49
N PRO A 155 10.35 12.08 -38.12
CA PRO A 155 11.40 11.58 -39.00
C PRO A 155 11.20 10.11 -39.41
N VAL A 156 10.73 9.28 -38.46
CA VAL A 156 10.45 7.86 -38.70
C VAL A 156 9.18 7.71 -39.55
N ARG A 157 8.11 8.47 -39.23
CA ARG A 157 6.85 8.43 -39.98
C ARG A 157 7.04 8.86 -41.43
N ARG A 158 7.86 9.87 -41.71
CA ARG A 158 8.18 10.29 -43.10
C ARG A 158 8.89 9.22 -43.92
N ALA A 159 9.65 8.33 -43.27
CA ALA A 159 10.30 7.20 -43.92
C ALA A 159 9.32 6.05 -44.22
N ALA A 160 8.33 5.83 -43.34
CA ALA A 160 7.34 4.77 -43.48
C ALA A 160 6.15 5.17 -44.39
N ASP A 161 5.51 6.31 -44.11
CA ASP A 161 4.33 6.80 -44.83
C ASP A 161 4.34 8.35 -44.88
N LYS A 162 4.57 8.88 -46.09
CA LYS A 162 4.65 10.33 -46.32
C LYS A 162 3.28 11.02 -46.23
N ASP A 163 2.19 10.33 -46.56
CA ASP A 163 0.86 10.92 -46.58
C ASP A 163 0.34 11.10 -45.15
N VAL A 164 0.56 10.11 -44.28
CA VAL A 164 0.25 10.21 -42.84
C VAL A 164 1.11 11.27 -42.18
N ALA A 165 2.42 11.29 -42.46
CA ALA A 165 3.32 12.29 -41.91
C ALA A 165 2.92 13.72 -42.30
N GLY A 166 2.45 13.94 -43.54
CA GLY A 166 1.96 15.24 -44.00
C GLY A 166 0.71 15.72 -43.25
N LYS A 167 -0.24 14.82 -42.97
CA LYS A 167 -1.43 15.15 -42.17
C LYS A 167 -1.07 15.50 -40.72
N ILE A 168 -0.10 14.81 -40.13
CA ILE A 168 0.38 15.09 -38.78
C ILE A 168 1.11 16.44 -38.75
N ASP A 169 1.94 16.76 -39.76
CA ASP A 169 2.60 18.07 -39.86
C ASP A 169 1.57 19.21 -39.96
N GLU A 170 0.49 19.04 -40.73
CA GLU A 170 -0.61 20.01 -40.79
C GLU A 170 -1.28 20.19 -39.42
N PHE A 171 -1.51 19.09 -38.70
CA PHE A 171 -2.13 19.12 -37.37
C PHE A 171 -1.22 19.76 -36.30
N ILE A 172 0.08 19.47 -36.32
CA ILE A 172 1.08 20.15 -35.49
C ILE A 172 1.05 21.66 -35.77
N GLY A 173 0.91 22.05 -37.04
CA GLY A 173 0.74 23.46 -37.44
C GLY A 173 -0.48 24.10 -36.77
N LYS A 174 -1.63 23.40 -36.76
CA LYS A 174 -2.86 23.87 -36.08
C LYS A 174 -2.67 24.02 -34.58
N LEU A 175 -2.00 23.07 -33.92
CA LEU A 175 -1.70 23.17 -32.48
C LEU A 175 -0.74 24.34 -32.17
N LYS A 176 0.30 24.55 -32.98
CA LYS A 176 1.21 25.69 -32.82
C LYS A 176 0.49 27.03 -33.02
N GLN A 177 -0.50 27.11 -33.92
CA GLN A 177 -1.33 28.30 -34.12
C GLN A 177 -2.20 28.65 -32.91
N LEU A 178 -2.62 27.68 -32.10
CA LEU A 178 -3.37 27.97 -30.87
C LEU A 178 -2.57 28.85 -29.90
N LYS A 179 -1.24 28.75 -29.90
CA LYS A 179 -0.36 29.53 -29.04
C LYS A 179 -0.34 31.02 -29.37
N GLU A 180 -0.57 31.38 -30.63
CA GLU A 180 -0.59 32.79 -31.06
C GLU A 180 -1.86 33.51 -30.58
N VAL A 181 -2.90 32.75 -30.20
CA VAL A 181 -4.20 33.25 -29.71
C VAL A 181 -4.92 34.13 -30.76
N ASP A 182 -4.71 33.84 -32.05
CA ASP A 182 -5.40 34.52 -33.15
C ASP A 182 -6.90 34.20 -33.19
N SER A 183 -7.27 33.01 -32.71
CA SER A 183 -8.65 32.55 -32.57
C SER A 183 -8.88 31.95 -31.19
N SER A 184 -10.00 32.32 -30.55
CA SER A 184 -10.40 31.71 -29.28
C SER A 184 -10.74 30.23 -29.46
N PHE A 185 -10.27 29.39 -28.55
CA PHE A 185 -10.62 27.98 -28.47
C PHE A 185 -11.06 27.60 -27.06
N THR A 186 -11.67 26.42 -26.93
CA THR A 186 -12.16 25.87 -25.69
C THR A 186 -11.22 24.78 -25.23
N PHE A 187 -10.80 24.86 -23.96
CA PHE A 187 -9.99 23.82 -23.35
C PHE A 187 -10.80 23.15 -22.24
N ILE A 188 -11.03 21.85 -22.38
CA ILE A 188 -11.86 21.07 -21.45
C ILE A 188 -10.97 20.09 -20.73
N ILE A 189 -10.99 20.12 -19.40
CA ILE A 189 -10.47 19.05 -18.56
C ILE A 189 -11.65 18.38 -17.86
N ASP A 190 -11.82 17.10 -18.14
CA ASP A 190 -12.82 16.25 -17.53
C ASP A 190 -12.12 15.18 -16.69
N ASP A 191 -12.29 15.27 -15.37
CA ASP A 191 -11.64 14.39 -14.40
C ASP A 191 -12.68 13.71 -13.50
N PRO A 192 -12.91 12.40 -13.67
CA PRO A 192 -13.80 11.62 -12.82
C PRO A 192 -13.32 11.42 -11.38
N SER A 193 -12.07 11.75 -11.03
CA SER A 193 -11.62 11.79 -9.62
C SER A 193 -11.90 13.13 -8.94
N GLY A 194 -11.98 14.22 -9.73
CA GLY A 194 -12.21 15.59 -9.24
C GLY A 194 -10.98 16.25 -8.61
N ASN A 195 -9.80 15.67 -8.79
CA ASN A 195 -8.54 16.15 -8.24
C ASN A 195 -7.80 17.11 -9.21
N SER A 196 -8.22 17.19 -10.46
CA SER A 196 -7.69 18.13 -11.43
C SER A 196 -8.08 19.58 -11.10
N PHE A 197 -7.16 20.50 -11.40
CA PHE A 197 -7.30 21.90 -11.09
C PHE A 197 -6.90 22.77 -12.29
N VAL A 198 -7.60 23.87 -12.47
CA VAL A 198 -7.23 24.96 -13.37
C VAL A 198 -7.31 26.25 -12.57
N GLU A 199 -6.27 27.06 -12.65
CA GLU A 199 -6.12 28.33 -11.94
C GLU A 199 -7.16 29.36 -12.41
N ASN A 200 -7.69 30.10 -11.43
CA ASN A 200 -8.44 31.33 -11.66
C ASN A 200 -7.50 32.53 -11.36
N PRO A 201 -6.96 33.20 -12.40
CA PRO A 201 -6.04 34.33 -12.22
C PRO A 201 -6.72 35.58 -11.62
N CYS A 202 -8.05 35.64 -11.63
CA CYS A 202 -8.82 36.74 -11.06
C CYS A 202 -9.27 36.46 -9.61
N ALA A 203 -8.84 35.36 -8.99
CA ALA A 203 -9.23 35.01 -7.63
C ALA A 203 -8.94 36.17 -6.64
N PRO A 204 -9.85 36.49 -5.71
CA PRO A 204 -11.10 35.78 -5.38
C PRO A 204 -12.31 36.18 -6.24
N GLN A 205 -12.15 37.02 -7.26
CA GLN A 205 -13.23 37.39 -8.17
C GLN A 205 -13.61 36.20 -9.06
N LYS A 206 -14.85 36.20 -9.53
CA LYS A 206 -15.34 35.18 -10.46
C LYS A 206 -14.63 35.34 -11.80
N ASP A 207 -14.16 34.22 -12.33
CA ASP A 207 -13.64 34.13 -13.69
C ASP A 207 -14.77 33.79 -14.66
N ASP A 208 -15.07 34.71 -15.57
CA ASP A 208 -16.10 34.49 -16.58
C ASP A 208 -15.63 33.60 -17.75
N ALA A 209 -14.31 33.40 -17.90
CA ALA A 209 -13.72 32.53 -18.91
C ALA A 209 -13.50 31.08 -18.42
N LEU A 210 -13.68 30.81 -17.11
CA LEU A 210 -13.59 29.47 -16.54
C LEU A 210 -14.97 29.01 -16.01
N VAL A 211 -15.52 27.98 -16.65
CA VAL A 211 -16.76 27.32 -16.26
C VAL A 211 -16.44 26.00 -15.58
N VAL A 212 -16.75 25.90 -14.29
CA VAL A 212 -16.59 24.67 -13.52
C VAL A 212 -17.94 24.00 -13.36
N THR A 213 -18.06 22.75 -13.79
CA THR A 213 -19.28 21.93 -13.64
C THR A 213 -18.99 20.70 -12.78
N HIS A 214 -20.00 20.23 -12.05
CA HIS A 214 -19.89 19.07 -11.17
C HIS A 214 -20.92 18.04 -11.63
N TYR A 215 -20.53 16.77 -11.74
CA TYR A 215 -21.40 15.68 -12.17
C TYR A 215 -21.25 14.45 -11.25
N ARG A 216 -22.23 13.54 -11.30
CA ARG A 216 -22.17 12.26 -10.58
C ARG A 216 -21.50 11.21 -11.47
N ARG A 217 -20.52 10.47 -10.92
CA ARG A 217 -19.82 9.40 -11.63
C ARG A 217 -20.79 8.34 -12.10
N THR A 218 -20.51 7.79 -13.28
CA THR A 218 -21.16 6.58 -13.78
C THR A 218 -20.45 5.35 -13.20
N ALA A 219 -21.13 4.19 -13.19
CA ALA A 219 -20.52 2.93 -12.74
C ALA A 219 -19.22 2.59 -13.51
N GLN A 220 -19.14 2.97 -14.79
CA GLN A 220 -17.93 2.80 -15.59
C GLN A 220 -16.77 3.67 -15.08
N GLN A 221 -17.06 4.90 -14.67
CA GLN A 221 -16.07 5.81 -14.09
C GLN A 221 -15.64 5.38 -12.68
N ASP A 222 -16.55 4.83 -11.87
CA ASP A 222 -16.20 4.26 -10.57
C ASP A 222 -15.26 3.06 -10.73
N ALA A 223 -15.59 2.11 -11.61
CA ALA A 223 -14.73 0.97 -11.93
C ALA A 223 -13.35 1.41 -12.47
N MET A 224 -13.32 2.43 -13.33
CA MET A 224 -12.09 3.00 -13.89
C MET A 224 -11.16 3.59 -12.81
N LEU A 225 -11.72 4.09 -11.70
CA LEU A 225 -10.97 4.61 -10.56
C LEU A 225 -10.66 3.52 -9.51
N GLY A 226 -11.01 2.26 -9.78
CA GLY A 226 -10.86 1.17 -8.81
C GLY A 226 -11.80 1.30 -7.61
N LEU A 227 -12.92 2.01 -7.75
CA LEU A 227 -13.94 2.11 -6.72
C LEU A 227 -14.96 1.00 -6.94
N GLU A 228 -15.00 0.05 -6.02
CA GLU A 228 -16.07 -0.94 -6.00
C GLU A 228 -17.39 -0.25 -5.67
N ALA A 229 -18.46 -0.66 -6.35
CA ALA A 229 -19.79 -0.29 -5.92
C ALA A 229 -20.03 -0.99 -4.59
N GLU A 230 -20.00 -0.26 -3.48
CA GLU A 230 -20.62 -0.73 -2.25
C GLU A 230 -22.10 -0.97 -2.57
N GLU A 231 -22.45 -2.24 -2.79
CA GLU A 231 -23.84 -2.68 -2.67
C GLU A 231 -24.23 -2.37 -1.23
N THR A 232 -24.89 -1.22 -1.07
CA THR A 232 -25.45 -0.76 0.19
C THR A 232 -26.70 -1.60 0.44
N ASP A 233 -26.49 -2.87 0.80
CA ASP A 233 -27.49 -3.67 1.48
C ASP A 233 -27.51 -3.19 2.94
N GLU A 234 -28.37 -2.19 3.20
CA GLU A 234 -28.75 -1.79 4.56
C GLU A 234 -29.43 -2.98 5.25
N ASN A 235 -28.64 -3.87 5.87
CA ASN A 235 -29.11 -4.89 6.80
C ASN A 235 -28.79 -4.47 8.26
N PRO A 236 -29.64 -4.80 9.23
CA PRO A 236 -29.55 -4.35 10.62
C PRO A 236 -28.48 -5.12 11.43
N ALA A 237 -27.24 -5.17 10.94
CA ALA A 237 -26.09 -5.83 11.55
C ALA A 237 -25.05 -4.84 12.13
N ASP A 238 -25.39 -3.54 12.20
CA ASP A 238 -24.50 -2.44 12.60
C ASP A 238 -23.85 -2.57 13.98
N SER A 239 -24.33 -3.43 14.88
CA SER A 239 -23.74 -3.57 16.22
C SER A 239 -22.46 -4.42 16.28
N VAL A 240 -22.19 -5.26 15.28
CA VAL A 240 -20.99 -6.11 15.23
C VAL A 240 -19.90 -5.47 14.34
N GLU A 241 -20.31 -4.73 13.31
CA GLU A 241 -19.40 -4.00 12.43
C GLU A 241 -18.67 -2.87 13.17
N ASP A 242 -19.34 -2.16 14.10
CA ASP A 242 -18.72 -1.12 14.92
C ASP A 242 -17.59 -1.69 15.83
N LEU A 243 -17.74 -2.92 16.35
CA LEU A 243 -16.70 -3.58 17.15
C LEU A 243 -15.50 -4.05 16.32
N ARG A 244 -15.66 -4.26 15.00
CA ARG A 244 -14.57 -4.67 14.10
C ARG A 244 -13.58 -3.54 13.82
N ASN A 245 -14.03 -2.29 13.91
CA ASN A 245 -13.22 -1.12 13.62
C ASN A 245 -12.60 -0.47 14.86
N GLU A 246 -13.10 -0.78 16.05
CA GLU A 246 -12.58 -0.26 17.32
C GLU A 246 -11.50 -1.15 17.92
N VAL A 247 -10.42 -0.53 18.42
CA VAL A 247 -9.41 -1.21 19.23
C VAL A 247 -9.88 -1.22 20.68
N LEU A 248 -10.16 -2.40 21.22
CA LEU A 248 -10.54 -2.57 22.61
C LEU A 248 -9.28 -2.61 23.48
N GLN A 249 -9.17 -1.72 24.45
CA GLN A 249 -8.03 -1.72 25.39
C GLN A 249 -8.50 -2.18 26.77
N PHE A 250 -7.80 -3.15 27.35
CA PHE A 250 -8.03 -3.58 28.73
C PHE A 250 -6.71 -3.72 29.48
N ASN A 251 -6.78 -3.61 30.81
CA ASN A 251 -5.61 -3.71 31.66
C ASN A 251 -5.37 -5.17 32.06
N THR A 252 -4.15 -5.65 31.90
CA THR A 252 -3.70 -6.97 32.33
C THR A 252 -2.33 -6.86 33.02
N ASN A 253 -1.78 -7.97 33.49
CA ASN A 253 -0.41 -8.00 34.00
C ASN A 253 0.56 -8.41 32.88
N CYS A 254 1.74 -7.80 32.85
CA CYS A 254 2.81 -8.19 31.96
C CYS A 254 3.25 -9.64 32.23
N PRO A 255 3.36 -10.51 31.21
CA PRO A 255 3.75 -11.91 31.41
C PRO A 255 5.19 -12.07 31.93
N GLU A 256 6.05 -11.08 31.70
CA GLU A 256 7.47 -11.14 32.08
C GLU A 256 7.74 -10.57 33.47
N CYS A 257 7.24 -9.37 33.79
CA CYS A 257 7.53 -8.69 35.06
C CYS A 257 6.34 -8.60 36.02
N ASN A 258 5.15 -9.06 35.61
CA ASN A 258 3.90 -9.02 36.36
C ASN A 258 3.45 -7.61 36.78
N ALA A 259 4.04 -6.55 36.21
CA ALA A 259 3.58 -5.17 36.38
C ALA A 259 2.26 -4.96 35.62
N PRO A 260 1.40 -4.03 36.08
CA PRO A 260 0.20 -3.65 35.33
C PRO A 260 0.59 -3.09 33.96
N ALA A 261 0.02 -3.63 32.90
CA ALA A 261 0.24 -3.28 31.50
C ALA A 261 -1.09 -3.18 30.75
N ASN A 262 -1.10 -2.42 29.66
CA ASN A 262 -2.27 -2.29 28.79
C ASN A 262 -2.12 -3.27 27.62
N THR A 263 -3.19 -4.03 27.34
CA THR A 263 -3.28 -4.89 26.16
C THR A 263 -4.34 -4.34 25.24
N ASN A 264 -3.92 -4.08 24.00
CA ASN A 264 -4.79 -3.69 22.91
C ASN A 264 -5.28 -4.94 22.20
N MET A 265 -6.58 -5.09 22.07
CA MET A 265 -7.26 -6.16 21.36
C MET A 265 -7.92 -5.60 20.12
N LYS A 266 -7.66 -6.23 18.97
CA LYS A 266 -8.34 -5.94 17.72
C LYS A 266 -8.89 -7.21 17.12
N LEU A 267 -10.19 -7.22 16.80
CA LEU A 267 -10.78 -8.25 15.98
C LEU A 267 -10.40 -7.98 14.52
N VAL A 268 -9.76 -8.93 13.86
CA VAL A 268 -9.34 -8.83 12.46
C VAL A 268 -9.91 -10.00 11.70
N GLN A 269 -10.66 -9.72 10.64
CA GLN A 269 -11.08 -10.72 9.68
C GLN A 269 -10.04 -10.78 8.56
N ILE A 270 -9.30 -11.88 8.50
CA ILE A 270 -8.34 -12.10 7.41
C ILE A 270 -9.16 -12.51 6.17
N PRO A 271 -9.02 -11.84 5.01
CA PRO A 271 -9.72 -12.25 3.79
C PRO A 271 -9.47 -13.73 3.46
N HIS A 272 -10.53 -14.46 3.12
CA HIS A 272 -10.48 -15.90 2.86
C HIS A 272 -10.03 -16.77 4.06
N PHE A 273 -10.01 -16.21 5.27
CA PHE A 273 -9.79 -16.92 6.53
C PHE A 273 -10.78 -16.43 7.61
N LYS A 274 -10.78 -17.10 8.77
CA LYS A 274 -11.69 -16.79 9.87
C LYS A 274 -11.27 -15.56 10.66
N GLU A 275 -12.16 -15.14 11.56
CA GLU A 275 -11.93 -14.05 12.49
C GLU A 275 -10.83 -14.43 13.51
N VAL A 276 -9.82 -13.56 13.61
CA VAL A 276 -8.72 -13.67 14.57
C VAL A 276 -8.70 -12.46 15.49
N ILE A 277 -8.21 -12.66 16.71
CA ILE A 277 -8.06 -11.65 17.74
C ILE A 277 -6.56 -11.38 17.88
N ILE A 278 -6.15 -10.16 17.56
CA ILE A 278 -4.78 -9.71 17.77
C ILE A 278 -4.72 -9.01 19.12
N MET A 279 -3.87 -9.51 20.01
CA MET A 279 -3.63 -9.00 21.36
C MET A 279 -2.19 -8.48 21.43
N ALA A 280 -2.04 -7.15 21.48
CA ALA A 280 -0.75 -6.49 21.59
C ALA A 280 -0.57 -5.92 23.00
N THR A 281 0.39 -6.44 23.75
CA THR A 281 0.73 -5.93 25.09
C THR A 281 2.04 -5.17 25.03
N ASN A 282 2.04 -3.93 25.53
CA ASN A 282 3.23 -3.10 25.65
C ASN A 282 3.43 -2.70 27.12
N CYS A 283 4.49 -3.22 27.74
CA CYS A 283 4.78 -2.95 29.14
C CYS A 283 5.73 -1.76 29.30
N GLU A 284 5.25 -0.67 29.88
CA GLU A 284 6.07 0.51 30.15
C GLU A 284 7.14 0.28 31.23
N ALA A 285 6.94 -0.68 32.13
CA ALA A 285 7.83 -0.93 33.26
C ALA A 285 9.12 -1.69 32.87
N CYS A 286 9.02 -2.64 31.94
CA CYS A 286 10.16 -3.47 31.52
C CYS A 286 10.48 -3.39 30.02
N GLY A 287 9.64 -2.72 29.23
CA GLY A 287 9.80 -2.63 27.77
C GLY A 287 9.35 -3.87 26.99
N HIS A 288 8.79 -4.88 27.66
CA HIS A 288 8.30 -6.09 27.00
C HIS A 288 7.17 -5.76 26.01
N ARG A 289 7.30 -6.24 24.78
CA ARG A 289 6.30 -6.12 23.70
C ARG A 289 5.96 -7.51 23.19
N THR A 290 4.68 -7.83 23.15
CA THR A 290 4.17 -9.10 22.60
C THR A 290 2.96 -8.83 21.71
N ASN A 291 2.90 -9.54 20.59
CA ASN A 291 1.76 -9.57 19.67
C ASN A 291 1.31 -11.03 19.58
N GLU A 292 0.28 -11.37 20.36
CA GLU A 292 -0.34 -12.69 20.33
C GLU A 292 -1.54 -12.65 19.39
N VAL A 293 -1.66 -13.64 18.51
CA VAL A 293 -2.83 -13.82 17.67
C VAL A 293 -3.56 -15.08 18.11
N LYS A 294 -4.83 -14.91 18.48
CA LYS A 294 -5.72 -15.98 18.92
C LYS A 294 -6.85 -16.13 17.93
N SER A 295 -7.36 -17.34 17.75
CA SER A 295 -8.58 -17.54 16.97
C SER A 295 -9.77 -17.00 17.77
N GLY A 296 -10.60 -16.16 17.14
CA GLY A 296 -11.81 -15.62 17.78
C GLY A 296 -12.99 -16.59 17.76
N GLY A 297 -12.91 -17.62 16.92
CA GLY A 297 -13.93 -18.65 16.77
C GLY A 297 -13.76 -19.85 17.71
N ALA A 298 -14.79 -20.70 17.74
CA ALA A 298 -14.71 -22.02 18.37
C ALA A 298 -13.67 -22.90 17.64
N ILE A 299 -13.22 -23.95 18.33
CA ILE A 299 -12.38 -24.99 17.72
C ILE A 299 -13.16 -25.62 16.55
N GLU A 300 -12.53 -25.73 15.38
CA GLU A 300 -13.16 -26.30 14.20
C GLU A 300 -13.60 -27.76 14.44
N PRO A 301 -14.60 -28.27 13.69
CA PRO A 301 -15.01 -29.66 13.78
C PRO A 301 -13.92 -30.62 13.27
N LEU A 302 -13.08 -30.18 12.33
CA LEU A 302 -12.02 -30.95 11.70
C LEU A 302 -10.64 -30.32 11.97
N GLY A 303 -9.61 -31.16 11.97
CA GLY A 303 -8.24 -30.69 11.87
C GLY A 303 -7.90 -30.30 10.43
N THR A 304 -6.90 -29.44 10.27
CA THR A 304 -6.46 -28.97 8.95
C THR A 304 -4.98 -29.22 8.78
N ARG A 305 -4.61 -29.89 7.69
CA ARG A 305 -3.23 -30.07 7.24
C ARG A 305 -3.02 -29.28 5.95
N ILE A 306 -2.14 -28.30 5.99
CA ILE A 306 -1.78 -27.45 4.86
C ILE A 306 -0.39 -27.85 4.41
N THR A 307 -0.23 -28.23 3.14
CA THR A 307 1.06 -28.58 2.54
C THR A 307 1.35 -27.60 1.41
N LEU A 308 2.40 -26.80 1.56
CA LEU A 308 2.92 -25.93 0.51
C LEU A 308 4.21 -26.51 -0.05
N HIS A 309 4.29 -26.69 -1.36
CA HIS A 309 5.54 -26.95 -2.05
C HIS A 309 6.20 -25.62 -2.41
N VAL A 310 7.29 -25.29 -1.71
CA VAL A 310 8.01 -24.03 -1.91
C VAL A 310 8.87 -24.16 -3.16
N THR A 311 8.54 -23.37 -4.18
CA THR A 311 9.19 -23.44 -5.50
C THR A 311 9.81 -22.10 -5.91
N ASP A 312 9.25 -20.98 -5.45
CA ASP A 312 9.67 -19.65 -5.86
C ASP A 312 10.06 -18.79 -4.64
N PRO A 313 11.08 -17.91 -4.74
CA PRO A 313 11.41 -16.96 -3.68
C PRO A 313 10.22 -16.09 -3.24
N SER A 314 9.24 -15.84 -4.12
CA SER A 314 8.02 -15.09 -3.77
C SER A 314 7.16 -15.81 -2.73
N ASP A 315 7.27 -17.13 -2.59
CA ASP A 315 6.57 -17.91 -1.54
C ASP A 315 6.99 -17.45 -0.13
N MET A 316 8.18 -16.87 0.02
CA MET A 316 8.68 -16.33 1.29
C MET A 316 7.82 -15.18 1.84
N THR A 317 7.13 -14.46 0.96
CA THR A 317 6.25 -13.33 1.32
C THR A 317 4.83 -13.74 1.72
N ARG A 318 4.48 -15.04 1.62
CA ARG A 318 3.16 -15.52 2.01
C ARG A 318 2.90 -15.28 3.48
N ASP A 319 1.74 -14.72 3.80
CA ASP A 319 1.27 -14.59 5.17
C ASP A 319 0.99 -15.96 5.79
N VAL A 320 1.42 -16.14 7.03
CA VAL A 320 1.29 -17.35 7.83
C VAL A 320 0.76 -17.01 9.21
N LEU A 321 -0.36 -17.64 9.58
CA LEU A 321 -0.80 -17.69 10.97
C LEU A 321 -0.50 -19.08 11.52
N LYS A 322 0.47 -19.15 12.43
CA LYS A 322 0.73 -20.38 13.17
C LYS A 322 -0.01 -20.34 14.50
N SER A 323 -1.00 -21.21 14.69
CA SER A 323 -1.66 -21.35 15.98
C SER A 323 -0.76 -22.03 17.02
N GLU A 324 -1.15 -21.96 18.29
CA GLU A 324 -0.46 -22.68 19.38
C GLU A 324 -0.58 -24.21 19.22
N THR A 325 -1.67 -24.70 18.64
CA THR A 325 -1.94 -26.12 18.43
C THR A 325 -1.35 -26.66 17.12
N CYS A 326 -0.69 -25.81 16.33
CA CYS A 326 -0.11 -26.22 15.05
C CYS A 326 1.33 -26.73 15.20
N SER A 327 1.59 -27.89 14.60
CA SER A 327 2.94 -28.39 14.31
C SER A 327 3.40 -28.00 12.92
N VAL A 328 4.70 -27.76 12.77
CA VAL A 328 5.35 -27.45 11.49
C VAL A 328 6.27 -28.59 11.11
N GLU A 329 6.16 -29.11 9.89
CA GLU A 329 7.04 -30.17 9.38
C GLU A 329 7.69 -29.73 8.06
N ILE A 330 9.00 -30.01 7.94
CA ILE A 330 9.77 -29.84 6.70
C ILE A 330 10.45 -31.19 6.40
N PRO A 331 9.81 -32.08 5.61
CA PRO A 331 10.26 -33.46 5.41
C PRO A 331 11.67 -33.57 4.83
N GLU A 332 12.05 -32.69 3.89
CA GLU A 332 13.38 -32.69 3.25
C GLU A 332 14.51 -32.36 4.23
N LEU A 333 14.19 -31.73 5.35
CA LEU A 333 15.12 -31.40 6.41
C LEU A 333 15.06 -32.38 7.59
N GLU A 334 14.18 -33.38 7.53
CA GLU A 334 13.83 -34.26 8.67
C GLU A 334 13.51 -33.44 9.93
N PHE A 335 12.78 -32.35 9.75
CA PHE A 335 12.51 -31.38 10.80
C PHE A 335 11.02 -31.32 11.15
N GLU A 336 10.74 -31.37 12.45
CA GLU A 336 9.42 -31.21 13.02
C GLU A 336 9.49 -30.26 14.22
N LEU A 337 8.63 -29.24 14.20
CA LEU A 337 8.40 -28.32 15.30
C LEU A 337 7.08 -28.69 15.96
N GLY A 338 7.15 -29.15 17.20
CA GLY A 338 5.97 -29.56 17.96
C GLY A 338 5.01 -28.41 18.29
N MET A 339 3.80 -28.80 18.70
CA MET A 339 2.76 -27.89 19.18
C MET A 339 3.29 -27.02 20.35
N GLY A 340 2.81 -25.79 20.46
CA GLY A 340 3.19 -24.81 21.48
C GLY A 340 4.50 -24.05 21.20
N ALA A 341 5.39 -24.55 20.34
CA ALA A 341 6.60 -23.84 19.96
C ALA A 341 6.32 -22.80 18.87
N LEU A 342 6.78 -21.55 19.06
CA LEU A 342 6.58 -20.43 18.13
C LEU A 342 5.11 -20.22 17.70
N GLY A 343 4.14 -20.59 18.55
CA GLY A 343 2.71 -20.48 18.26
C GLY A 343 2.13 -19.10 18.55
N GLY A 344 0.91 -18.85 18.04
CA GLY A 344 0.16 -17.61 18.28
C GLY A 344 0.74 -16.41 17.55
N LYS A 345 1.45 -16.63 16.42
CA LYS A 345 2.14 -15.57 15.67
C LYS A 345 1.57 -15.47 14.26
N PHE A 346 1.29 -14.24 13.84
CA PHE A 346 1.06 -13.88 12.44
C PHE A 346 2.35 -13.30 11.87
N THR A 347 2.88 -13.91 10.83
CA THR A 347 4.16 -13.57 10.22
C THR A 347 4.16 -13.98 8.75
N THR A 348 5.28 -13.85 8.05
CA THR A 348 5.46 -14.41 6.70
C THR A 348 6.14 -15.77 6.78
N LEU A 349 6.12 -16.54 5.69
CA LEU A 349 6.84 -17.81 5.60
C LEU A 349 8.33 -17.61 5.91
N GLU A 350 8.92 -16.53 5.39
CA GLU A 350 10.29 -16.13 5.69
C GLU A 350 10.52 -15.87 7.19
N GLY A 351 9.61 -15.11 7.81
CA GLY A 351 9.71 -14.75 9.22
C GLY A 351 9.66 -16.00 10.12
N LEU A 352 8.78 -16.94 9.80
CA LEU A 352 8.68 -18.21 10.52
C LEU A 352 9.93 -19.09 10.34
N LEU A 353 10.49 -19.17 9.13
CA LEU A 353 11.73 -19.92 8.87
C LEU A 353 12.94 -19.29 9.59
N LYS A 354 13.02 -17.95 9.63
CA LYS A 354 14.04 -17.22 10.41
C LYS A 354 13.91 -17.52 11.90
N ASP A 355 12.70 -17.49 12.45
CA ASP A 355 12.47 -17.83 13.87
C ASP A 355 12.88 -19.29 14.18
N ILE A 356 12.56 -20.23 13.28
CA ILE A 356 12.96 -21.64 13.39
C ILE A 356 14.49 -21.75 13.40
N GLN A 357 15.17 -21.07 12.47
CA GLN A 357 16.62 -21.04 12.40
C GLN A 357 17.23 -20.46 13.68
N ASP A 358 16.70 -19.34 14.17
CA ASP A 358 17.16 -18.68 15.38
C ASP A 358 16.98 -19.54 16.62
N LEU A 359 15.81 -20.18 16.77
CA LEU A 359 15.53 -21.11 17.85
C LEU A 359 16.58 -22.22 17.87
N ILE A 360 16.89 -22.81 16.72
CA ILE A 360 17.78 -23.96 16.61
C ILE A 360 19.25 -23.56 16.81
N VAL A 361 19.70 -22.47 16.19
CA VAL A 361 21.10 -22.02 16.24
C VAL A 361 21.46 -21.41 17.59
N LYS A 362 20.55 -20.65 18.22
CA LYS A 362 20.80 -19.98 19.51
C LYS A 362 20.50 -20.87 20.72
N ASN A 363 20.08 -22.12 20.51
CA ASN A 363 19.73 -23.03 21.60
C ASN A 363 20.96 -23.37 22.47
N PRO A 364 20.97 -23.07 23.78
CA PRO A 364 22.14 -23.23 24.65
C PRO A 364 22.59 -24.69 24.84
N PHE A 365 21.74 -25.67 24.50
CA PHE A 365 22.09 -27.10 24.48
C PHE A 365 23.10 -27.48 23.37
N THR A 366 23.42 -26.56 22.46
CA THR A 366 24.41 -26.75 21.38
C THR A 366 25.76 -26.09 21.70
N LEU A 367 25.82 -25.26 22.75
CA LEU A 367 26.97 -24.41 23.12
C LEU A 367 27.74 -24.91 24.36
N GLY A 368 27.43 -26.09 24.88
CA GLY A 368 28.13 -26.71 26.01
C GLY A 368 29.30 -27.62 25.60
N ASP A 369 30.27 -27.79 26.51
CA ASP A 369 31.42 -28.71 26.38
C ASP A 369 31.04 -30.20 26.29
N SER A 370 29.79 -30.53 26.62
CA SER A 370 29.21 -31.88 26.55
C SER A 370 28.52 -32.18 25.22
N SER A 371 28.59 -31.27 24.24
CA SER A 371 28.00 -31.46 22.92
C SER A 371 28.88 -32.37 22.04
N THR A 372 28.27 -33.41 21.45
CA THR A 372 28.97 -34.27 20.48
C THR A 372 29.20 -33.50 19.17
N PRO A 373 30.41 -33.52 18.58
CA PRO A 373 30.71 -32.78 17.34
C PRO A 373 29.78 -33.14 16.17
N SER A 374 29.33 -34.40 16.08
CA SER A 374 28.36 -34.82 15.04
C SER A 374 27.00 -34.10 15.11
N ARG A 375 26.58 -33.62 16.28
CA ARG A 375 25.29 -32.93 16.47
C ARG A 375 25.39 -31.48 16.03
N VAL A 376 26.55 -30.84 16.23
CA VAL A 376 26.83 -29.48 15.77
C VAL A 376 26.91 -29.45 14.24
N GLU A 377 27.55 -30.43 13.61
CA GLU A 377 27.62 -30.54 12.15
C GLU A 377 26.23 -30.68 11.50
N LYS A 378 25.37 -31.57 12.03
CA LYS A 378 23.99 -31.71 11.56
C LYS A 378 23.18 -30.41 11.70
N LEU A 379 23.41 -29.67 12.78
CA LEU A 379 22.72 -28.40 13.03
C LEU A 379 23.16 -27.31 12.07
N GLN A 380 24.46 -27.24 11.78
CA GLN A 380 25.02 -26.33 10.78
C GLN A 380 24.53 -26.68 9.37
N GLU A 381 24.44 -27.99 9.06
CA GLU A 381 23.88 -28.45 7.78
C GLU A 381 22.40 -28.06 7.65
N PHE A 382 21.61 -28.26 8.71
CA PHE A 382 20.22 -27.83 8.77
C PHE A 382 20.10 -26.32 8.55
N GLY A 383 20.85 -25.50 9.29
CA GLY A 383 20.82 -24.04 9.16
C GLY A 383 21.18 -23.57 7.75
N ARG A 384 22.13 -24.25 7.09
CA ARG A 384 22.49 -23.97 5.68
C ARG A 384 21.38 -24.35 4.72
N LYS A 385 20.72 -25.49 4.91
CA LYS A 385 19.61 -25.93 4.06
C LYS A 385 18.38 -25.00 4.20
N VAL A 386 18.05 -24.57 5.41
CA VAL A 386 16.98 -23.56 5.63
C VAL A 386 17.30 -22.27 4.85
N TYR A 387 18.55 -21.80 4.90
CA TYR A 387 18.97 -20.63 4.13
C TYR A 387 18.86 -20.86 2.61
N GLN A 388 19.17 -22.07 2.13
CA GLN A 388 19.00 -22.41 0.71
C GLN A 388 17.53 -22.42 0.27
N ILE A 389 16.60 -22.82 1.14
CA ILE A 389 15.16 -22.75 0.87
C ILE A 389 14.71 -21.29 0.82
N MET A 390 15.17 -20.45 1.76
CA MET A 390 14.81 -19.03 1.79
C MET A 390 15.30 -18.24 0.57
N GLU A 391 16.49 -18.55 0.05
CA GLU A 391 17.03 -17.96 -1.18
C GLU A 391 16.42 -18.56 -2.47
N GLY A 392 15.55 -19.57 -2.35
CA GLY A 392 14.96 -20.28 -3.49
C GLY A 392 15.95 -21.14 -4.29
N HIS A 393 17.03 -21.59 -3.65
CA HIS A 393 18.01 -22.51 -4.25
C HIS A 393 17.68 -23.99 -3.99
N MET A 394 16.70 -24.26 -3.14
CA MET A 394 16.24 -25.61 -2.79
C MET A 394 14.71 -25.59 -2.65
N GLU A 395 14.05 -26.46 -3.39
CA GLU A 395 12.62 -26.74 -3.22
C GLU A 395 12.41 -27.61 -1.97
N ALA A 396 11.33 -27.36 -1.23
CA ALA A 396 10.97 -28.12 -0.03
C ALA A 396 9.46 -28.07 0.24
N HIS A 397 8.95 -29.07 0.95
CA HIS A 397 7.57 -29.06 1.42
C HIS A 397 7.50 -28.44 2.82
N PHE A 398 6.63 -27.45 2.97
CA PHE A 398 6.31 -26.82 4.24
C PHE A 398 4.91 -27.23 4.67
N ILE A 399 4.81 -27.96 5.78
CA ILE A 399 3.56 -28.56 6.24
C ILE A 399 3.16 -27.92 7.57
N LEU A 400 1.95 -27.38 7.61
CA LEU A 400 1.28 -26.95 8.84
C LEU A 400 0.18 -27.96 9.16
N ASP A 401 0.31 -28.66 10.28
CA ASP A 401 -0.73 -29.56 10.77
C ASP A 401 -1.32 -28.98 12.05
N ASP A 402 -2.60 -28.60 12.00
CA ASP A 402 -3.31 -27.99 13.12
C ASP A 402 -4.61 -28.77 13.43
N PRO A 403 -4.62 -29.57 14.51
CA PRO A 403 -5.80 -30.29 14.96
C PRO A 403 -6.98 -29.37 15.30
N ALA A 404 -6.73 -28.11 15.67
CA ALA A 404 -7.79 -27.15 15.99
C ALA A 404 -8.31 -26.39 14.75
N GLY A 405 -7.67 -26.55 13.59
CA GLY A 405 -8.03 -25.86 12.35
C GLY A 405 -7.86 -24.34 12.42
N ASN A 406 -6.97 -23.85 13.28
CA ASN A 406 -6.80 -22.43 13.64
C ASN A 406 -5.61 -21.76 12.94
N SER A 407 -4.95 -22.44 12.02
CA SER A 407 -3.78 -21.95 11.29
C SER A 407 -4.12 -21.57 9.86
N TYR A 408 -3.32 -20.66 9.30
CA TYR A 408 -3.52 -20.10 7.96
C TYR A 408 -2.20 -20.03 7.22
N LEU A 409 -2.26 -20.25 5.91
CA LEU A 409 -1.19 -20.00 4.97
C LEU A 409 -1.81 -19.35 3.72
N GLN A 410 -1.26 -18.22 3.31
CA GLN A 410 -1.83 -17.43 2.22
C GLN A 410 -1.77 -18.15 0.88
N ASN A 411 -2.92 -18.21 0.22
CA ASN A 411 -3.03 -18.52 -1.19
C ASN A 411 -2.87 -17.22 -2.00
N ILE A 412 -1.78 -17.11 -2.76
CA ILE A 412 -1.47 -15.94 -3.59
C ILE A 412 -2.44 -15.82 -4.78
N TYR A 413 -2.99 -16.94 -5.25
CA TYR A 413 -3.89 -17.02 -6.40
C TYR A 413 -5.36 -16.89 -6.03
N ALA A 414 -5.70 -16.70 -4.75
CA ALA A 414 -7.08 -16.60 -4.30
C ALA A 414 -7.87 -15.56 -5.13
N PRO A 415 -9.11 -15.88 -5.56
CA PRO A 415 -9.93 -17.06 -5.19
C PRO A 415 -9.64 -18.33 -6.01
N GLU A 416 -8.69 -18.33 -6.94
CA GLU A 416 -8.29 -19.51 -7.70
C GLU A 416 -7.48 -20.48 -6.80
N GLU A 417 -7.51 -21.77 -7.14
CA GLU A 417 -6.74 -22.78 -6.43
C GLU A 417 -5.25 -22.64 -6.77
N ASP A 418 -4.41 -22.67 -5.75
CA ASP A 418 -2.96 -22.67 -5.91
C ASP A 418 -2.47 -24.11 -6.21
N PRO A 419 -1.75 -24.32 -7.33
CA PRO A 419 -1.30 -25.65 -7.73
C PRO A 419 -0.30 -26.28 -6.74
N GLU A 420 0.44 -25.47 -5.98
CA GLU A 420 1.50 -25.91 -5.06
C GLU A 420 1.04 -25.92 -3.60
N LEU A 421 -0.19 -25.45 -3.31
CA LEU A 421 -0.77 -25.43 -1.97
C LEU A 421 -1.94 -26.40 -1.86
N LYS A 422 -1.78 -27.43 -1.04
CA LYS A 422 -2.82 -28.42 -0.75
C LYS A 422 -3.35 -28.26 0.67
N VAL A 423 -4.66 -28.08 0.81
CA VAL A 423 -5.34 -28.05 2.11
C VAL A 423 -6.18 -29.32 2.28
N GLU A 424 -5.91 -30.09 3.32
CA GLU A 424 -6.64 -31.31 3.66
C GLU A 424 -7.30 -31.15 5.03
N HIS A 425 -8.56 -31.56 5.13
CA HIS A 425 -9.28 -31.62 6.39
C HIS A 425 -9.41 -33.07 6.85
N TYR A 426 -9.18 -33.32 8.14
CA TYR A 426 -9.23 -34.67 8.72
C TYR A 426 -10.02 -34.72 10.02
N GLU A 427 -10.61 -35.88 10.30
CA GLU A 427 -11.23 -36.14 11.60
C GLU A 427 -10.15 -36.34 12.66
N ARG A 428 -10.22 -35.56 13.73
CA ARG A 428 -9.28 -35.65 14.86
C ARG A 428 -9.33 -37.02 15.50
N THR A 429 -8.15 -37.51 15.87
CA THR A 429 -8.01 -38.71 16.69
C THR A 429 -8.44 -38.45 18.14
N PHE A 430 -8.74 -39.52 18.87
CA PHE A 430 -9.10 -39.43 20.29
C PHE A 430 -8.04 -38.72 21.14
N ALA A 431 -6.75 -38.95 20.85
CA ALA A 431 -5.65 -38.29 21.54
C ALA A 431 -5.61 -36.79 21.26
N GLN A 432 -5.79 -36.37 20.00
CA GLN A 432 -5.88 -34.95 19.64
C GLN A 432 -7.09 -34.26 20.32
N ASN A 433 -8.22 -34.95 20.45
CA ASN A 433 -9.36 -34.42 21.20
C ASN A 433 -9.09 -34.31 22.70
N GLU A 434 -8.27 -35.20 23.27
CA GLU A 434 -7.85 -35.15 24.67
C GLU A 434 -6.92 -33.95 24.90
N ASP A 435 -5.94 -33.75 24.02
CA ASP A 435 -5.00 -32.63 24.08
C ASP A 435 -5.71 -31.27 23.94
N LEU A 436 -6.80 -31.22 23.17
CA LEU A 436 -7.67 -30.05 23.03
C LEU A 436 -8.72 -29.93 24.16
N GLY A 437 -8.80 -30.89 25.08
CA GLY A 437 -9.79 -30.92 26.17
C GLY A 437 -11.24 -31.10 25.71
N LEU A 438 -11.45 -31.63 24.50
CA LEU A 438 -12.77 -31.79 23.88
C LEU A 438 -13.51 -33.05 24.37
N ASN A 439 -12.80 -34.10 24.77
CA ASN A 439 -13.43 -35.36 25.19
C ASN A 439 -14.30 -35.21 26.46
N ASP A 440 -13.88 -34.33 27.38
CA ASP A 440 -14.60 -34.05 28.64
C ASP A 440 -15.60 -32.89 28.52
N MET A 441 -15.66 -32.23 27.35
CA MET A 441 -16.49 -31.06 27.13
C MET A 441 -17.96 -31.46 26.95
N ARG A 442 -18.80 -31.17 27.95
CA ARG A 442 -20.26 -31.32 27.81
C ARG A 442 -20.83 -30.08 27.15
N THR A 443 -21.37 -30.23 25.94
CA THR A 443 -22.04 -29.15 25.20
C THR A 443 -23.57 -29.17 25.34
N GLU A 444 -24.13 -30.21 26.00
CA GLU A 444 -25.58 -30.43 26.13
C GLU A 444 -26.05 -30.34 27.60
N GLY A 445 -27.31 -29.94 27.82
CA GLY A 445 -27.97 -29.98 29.14
C GLY A 445 -27.89 -28.71 29.99
N TYR A 446 -27.37 -27.60 29.45
CA TYR A 446 -27.32 -26.30 30.15
C TYR A 446 -28.60 -25.47 30.01
N GLU A 447 -29.51 -25.83 29.11
CA GLU A 447 -30.76 -25.10 28.85
C GLU A 447 -31.81 -25.26 29.96
N THR A 448 -31.73 -26.32 30.76
CA THR A 448 -32.75 -26.68 31.77
C THR A 448 -32.66 -25.94 33.10
N GLY A 449 -31.69 -25.02 33.27
CA GLY A 449 -31.45 -24.31 34.55
C GLY A 449 -32.18 -22.97 34.73
N LEU A 450 -32.82 -22.43 33.68
CA LEU A 450 -33.44 -21.09 33.69
C LEU A 450 -34.98 -21.12 33.67
N THR A 451 -35.61 -22.17 34.20
CA THR A 451 -37.05 -22.13 34.49
C THR A 451 -37.31 -21.44 35.82
N SER A 452 -37.51 -20.12 35.77
CA SER A 452 -38.49 -19.34 36.56
C SER A 452 -38.76 -19.80 38.01
N GLU A 453 -38.04 -19.25 38.98
CA GLU A 453 -38.66 -18.92 40.27
C GLU A 453 -39.24 -17.51 40.16
N ARG A 454 -40.56 -17.45 40.15
CA ARG A 454 -41.40 -16.25 40.23
C ARG A 454 -41.52 -15.77 41.67
#